data_AF-A0A356FF59-F1
#
_entry.id   AF-A0A356FF59-F1
#
_cell.length_a   1.000
_cell.length_b   1.000
_cell.length_c   1.000
_cell.angle_alpha   90.00
_cell.angle_beta   90.00
_cell.angle_gamma   90.00
#
_symmetry.space_group_name_H-M   'P 1'
#
loop_
_entity.id
_entity.type
_entity.pdbx_description
1 polymer ?
#
loop_
_entity_poly.entity_id
_entity_poly.type
_entity_poly.pdbx_seq_one_letter_code
_entity_poly.pdbx_strand_id
1 'polypeptide(L)'
;MSFEGLGAVAGACGATVEGAAGDPIAGDFGCVLSTENNGLDEGAQGWSISVAAEGAVINSITTDGTVGADVAQGGMRSVGFEKSETTIRSGVTPGGGNGCEGLDGAVSAVVLSFVNPITLDPNGSETVAIINVSTNFPGAEGESSTATILFADGCRGAGQPVRNAVTLNAQTIIPSLGSCVVTLSVPAPPSEDCDAVGDEDGNGLADCLDPTCDPCPAGESSFDLAGCSDVTGEAGAAYSQEVEATITTDQPGDGAQGWSISVAADGTTISAITTDGTVGA
;
A
#
# COMPACT_ATOMS: atom_id res chain seq x y z
N MET A 1 -12.90 19.46 -16.87
CA MET A 1 -11.56 19.10 -16.41
C MET A 1 -11.67 17.96 -15.41
N SER A 2 -10.87 16.92 -15.57
CA SER A 2 -10.79 15.77 -14.66
C SER A 2 -9.33 15.33 -14.50
N PHE A 3 -9.10 14.33 -13.66
CA PHE A 3 -7.79 13.72 -13.52
C PHE A 3 -7.85 12.25 -13.90
N GLU A 4 -6.74 11.74 -14.41
CA GLU A 4 -6.53 10.32 -14.66
C GLU A 4 -5.18 9.92 -14.06
N GLY A 5 -5.17 8.90 -13.19
CA GLY A 5 -3.90 8.34 -12.71
C GLY A 5 -3.19 7.61 -13.86
N LEU A 6 -1.87 7.72 -13.91
CA LEU A 6 -1.03 7.17 -14.98
C LEU A 6 -0.07 6.11 -14.43
N GLY A 7 0.33 5.18 -15.30
CA GLY A 7 1.32 4.15 -14.95
C GLY A 7 0.92 3.35 -13.70
N ALA A 8 1.73 3.43 -12.65
CA ALA A 8 1.54 2.66 -11.42
C ALA A 8 0.28 3.08 -10.61
N VAL A 9 -0.24 4.29 -10.82
CA VAL A 9 -1.46 4.79 -10.16
C VAL A 9 -2.65 4.85 -11.12
N ALA A 10 -2.61 4.09 -12.23
CA ALA A 10 -3.72 4.02 -13.17
C ALA A 10 -5.00 3.53 -12.48
N GLY A 11 -6.10 4.26 -12.69
CA GLY A 11 -7.39 3.98 -12.06
C GLY A 11 -7.48 4.34 -10.56
N ALA A 12 -6.49 5.03 -9.99
CA ALA A 12 -6.49 5.38 -8.56
C ALA A 12 -7.60 6.37 -8.16
N CYS A 13 -8.11 7.17 -9.09
CA CYS A 13 -9.14 8.17 -8.77
C CYS A 13 -10.45 7.51 -8.35
N GLY A 14 -10.84 7.72 -7.10
CA GLY A 14 -12.01 7.09 -6.46
C GLY A 14 -11.73 5.71 -5.88
N ALA A 15 -10.48 5.23 -5.93
CA ALA A 15 -10.10 3.92 -5.42
C ALA A 15 -9.54 3.98 -4.00
N THR A 16 -9.57 2.82 -3.34
CA THR A 16 -8.76 2.54 -2.15
C THR A 16 -7.52 1.78 -2.57
N VAL A 17 -6.36 2.25 -2.14
CA VAL A 17 -5.07 1.59 -2.30
C VAL A 17 -4.64 1.09 -0.93
N GLU A 18 -4.19 -0.16 -0.85
CA GLU A 18 -3.65 -0.77 0.37
C GLU A 18 -2.13 -0.77 0.35
N GLY A 19 -1.51 -0.58 1.52
CA GLY A 19 -0.07 -0.56 1.70
C GLY A 19 0.33 -0.71 3.16
N ALA A 20 1.62 -0.84 3.43
CA ALA A 20 2.12 -0.95 4.79
C ALA A 20 2.15 0.42 5.49
N ALA A 21 2.13 0.41 6.83
CA ALA A 21 2.13 1.61 7.64
C ALA A 21 3.33 2.53 7.32
N GLY A 22 3.04 3.79 7.00
CA GLY A 22 4.04 4.83 6.71
C GLY A 22 4.73 4.73 5.35
N ASP A 23 4.46 3.69 4.55
CA ASP A 23 5.12 3.52 3.25
C ASP A 23 4.85 4.71 2.33
N PRO A 24 5.85 5.15 1.54
CA PRO A 24 5.65 6.21 0.57
C PRO A 24 4.90 5.68 -0.66
N ILE A 25 4.01 6.50 -1.20
CA ILE A 25 3.38 6.30 -2.50
C ILE A 25 3.51 7.56 -3.36
N ALA A 26 3.83 7.37 -4.63
CA ALA A 26 3.93 8.45 -5.61
C ALA A 26 3.46 8.00 -6.98
N GLY A 27 2.94 8.94 -7.77
CA GLY A 27 2.48 8.66 -9.12
C GLY A 27 2.16 9.91 -9.92
N ASP A 28 2.00 9.70 -11.22
CA ASP A 28 1.67 10.76 -12.16
C ASP A 28 0.16 10.80 -12.40
N PHE A 29 -0.40 12.00 -12.45
CA PHE A 29 -1.80 12.25 -12.77
C PHE A 29 -1.90 13.18 -13.98
N GLY A 30 -2.58 12.72 -15.02
CA GLY A 30 -2.94 13.52 -16.18
C GLY A 30 -4.07 14.48 -15.83
N CYS A 31 -3.88 15.76 -16.11
CA CYS A 31 -4.93 16.77 -16.11
C CYS A 31 -5.66 16.70 -17.45
N VAL A 32 -6.91 16.25 -17.44
CA VAL A 32 -7.68 15.96 -18.66
C VAL A 32 -8.66 17.10 -18.95
N LEU A 33 -8.59 17.64 -20.16
CA LEU A 33 -9.56 18.56 -20.74
C LEU A 33 -10.50 17.77 -21.65
N SER A 34 -11.79 17.76 -21.31
CA SER A 34 -12.85 17.22 -22.17
C SER A 34 -13.56 18.35 -22.90
N THR A 35 -13.77 18.17 -24.20
CA THR A 35 -14.53 19.05 -25.10
C THR A 35 -15.83 18.38 -25.57
N GLU A 36 -16.30 17.31 -24.92
CA GLU A 36 -17.48 16.55 -25.35
C GLU A 36 -18.79 17.38 -25.41
N ASN A 37 -18.88 18.46 -24.63
CA ASN A 37 -20.01 19.38 -24.63
C ASN A 37 -19.77 20.64 -25.48
N ASN A 38 -18.74 20.65 -26.32
CA ASN A 38 -18.44 21.75 -27.22
C ASN A 38 -19.41 21.73 -28.42
N GLY A 39 -20.21 22.78 -28.55
CA GLY A 39 -21.15 22.94 -29.68
C GLY A 39 -20.54 23.61 -30.91
N LEU A 40 -19.22 23.80 -30.94
CA LEU A 40 -18.49 24.47 -32.02
C LEU A 40 -17.64 23.47 -32.82
N ASP A 41 -17.33 23.83 -34.07
CA ASP A 41 -16.50 23.01 -34.95
C ASP A 41 -14.99 23.14 -34.66
N GLU A 42 -14.60 24.06 -33.77
CA GLU A 42 -13.22 24.30 -33.35
C GLU A 42 -13.00 23.87 -31.89
N GLY A 43 -11.82 23.32 -31.59
CA GLY A 43 -11.42 22.96 -30.23
C GLY A 43 -10.68 24.08 -29.49
N ALA A 44 -10.14 23.73 -28.32
CA ALA A 44 -9.39 24.66 -27.48
C ALA A 44 -8.07 25.07 -28.14
N GLN A 45 -7.74 26.36 -28.07
CA GLN A 45 -6.53 26.99 -28.61
C GLN A 45 -5.46 27.21 -27.53
N GLY A 46 -5.88 27.17 -26.27
CA GLY A 46 -5.03 27.34 -25.11
C GLY A 46 -5.83 27.14 -23.83
N TRP A 47 -5.11 27.04 -22.72
CA TRP A 47 -5.70 26.83 -21.40
C TRP A 47 -4.78 27.41 -20.34
N SER A 48 -5.38 27.73 -19.20
CA SER A 48 -4.69 27.92 -17.94
C SER A 48 -5.32 27.02 -16.91
N ILE A 49 -4.51 26.24 -16.21
CA ILE A 49 -4.95 25.36 -15.14
C ILE A 49 -4.23 25.71 -13.85
N SER A 50 -4.93 25.48 -12.76
CA SER A 50 -4.52 25.71 -11.39
C SER A 50 -5.05 24.54 -10.57
N VAL A 51 -4.15 23.82 -9.94
CA VAL A 51 -4.42 22.56 -9.25
C VAL A 51 -3.82 22.60 -7.85
N ALA A 52 -4.52 22.01 -6.90
CA ALA A 52 -4.11 21.91 -5.50
C ALA A 52 -4.23 20.46 -5.00
N ALA A 53 -3.45 20.14 -3.98
CA ALA A 53 -3.50 18.86 -3.29
C ALA A 53 -3.70 19.04 -1.78
N GLU A 54 -4.54 18.19 -1.20
CA GLU A 54 -4.77 18.05 0.24
C GLU A 54 -4.40 16.63 0.65
N GLY A 55 -3.66 16.48 1.75
CA GLY A 55 -3.14 15.17 2.19
C GLY A 55 -2.05 14.59 1.27
N ALA A 56 -1.54 15.37 0.31
CA ALA A 56 -0.47 14.99 -0.59
C ALA A 56 0.32 16.22 -1.07
N VAL A 57 1.50 15.98 -1.63
CA VAL A 57 2.42 17.00 -2.16
C VAL A 57 2.45 16.90 -3.68
N ILE A 58 2.35 18.04 -4.37
CA ILE A 58 2.60 18.13 -5.83
C ILE A 58 4.09 18.41 -6.05
N ASN A 59 4.82 17.41 -6.52
CA ASN A 59 6.27 17.48 -6.71
C ASN A 59 6.66 18.21 -7.99
N SER A 60 5.87 18.06 -9.05
CA SER A 60 6.13 18.67 -10.35
C SER A 60 4.87 18.82 -11.18
N ILE A 61 4.95 19.67 -12.21
CA ILE A 61 3.97 19.80 -13.29
C ILE A 61 4.72 19.94 -14.61
N THR A 62 4.26 19.25 -15.65
CA THR A 62 4.86 19.31 -16.99
C THR A 62 3.81 19.19 -18.09
N THR A 63 4.14 19.66 -19.29
CA THR A 63 3.37 19.39 -20.51
C THR A 63 4.01 18.30 -21.37
N ASP A 64 5.19 17.80 -21.02
CA ASP A 64 5.85 16.71 -21.75
C ASP A 64 4.97 15.45 -21.76
N GLY A 65 4.84 14.80 -22.93
CA GLY A 65 3.95 13.65 -23.10
C GLY A 65 2.46 13.98 -23.22
N THR A 66 2.11 15.27 -23.35
CA THR A 66 0.72 15.75 -23.47
C THR A 66 0.50 16.51 -24.78
N VAL A 67 -0.75 16.83 -25.11
CA VAL A 67 -1.04 17.69 -26.29
C VAL A 67 -0.47 19.10 -26.16
N GLY A 68 -0.16 19.55 -24.94
CA GLY A 68 0.47 20.85 -24.65
C GLY A 68 1.98 20.90 -24.93
N ALA A 69 2.63 19.76 -25.16
CA ALA A 69 4.06 19.70 -25.44
C ALA A 69 4.40 20.41 -26.76
N ASP A 70 5.68 20.75 -26.93
CA ASP A 70 6.18 21.25 -28.22
C ASP A 70 5.98 20.21 -29.33
N VAL A 71 5.74 20.67 -30.56
CA VAL A 71 5.68 19.77 -31.74
C VAL A 71 6.93 18.91 -31.91
N ALA A 72 8.11 19.42 -31.51
CA ALA A 72 9.35 18.64 -31.51
C ALA A 72 9.36 17.50 -30.48
N GLN A 73 8.49 17.56 -29.47
CA GLN A 73 8.33 16.58 -28.40
C GLN A 73 7.05 15.74 -28.57
N GLY A 74 6.37 15.84 -29.72
CA GLY A 74 5.16 15.07 -30.04
C GLY A 74 3.85 15.71 -29.61
N GLY A 75 3.85 16.94 -29.07
CA GLY A 75 2.63 17.69 -28.77
C GLY A 75 2.15 18.55 -29.93
N MET A 76 1.20 19.45 -29.66
CA MET A 76 0.59 20.33 -30.67
C MET A 76 1.11 21.76 -30.64
N ARG A 77 1.88 22.15 -29.62
CA ARG A 77 2.33 23.54 -29.46
C ARG A 77 3.40 23.90 -30.48
N SER A 78 3.13 24.90 -31.31
CA SER A 78 4.04 25.42 -32.35
C SER A 78 4.01 26.93 -32.37
N VAL A 79 5.16 27.56 -32.12
CA VAL A 79 5.31 29.03 -31.92
C VAL A 79 4.28 29.61 -30.93
N GLY A 80 3.95 28.83 -29.92
CA GLY A 80 3.01 29.15 -28.85
C GLY A 80 3.69 29.61 -27.57
N PHE A 81 3.00 29.40 -26.45
CA PHE A 81 3.47 29.69 -25.10
C PHE A 81 3.25 28.50 -24.19
N GLU A 82 4.19 28.27 -23.28
CA GLU A 82 4.04 27.34 -22.17
C GLU A 82 4.73 27.93 -20.96
N LYS A 83 4.07 27.78 -19.80
CA LYS A 83 4.71 27.97 -18.51
C LYS A 83 4.01 27.12 -17.47
N SER A 84 4.76 26.23 -16.85
CA SER A 84 4.31 25.38 -15.75
C SER A 84 5.23 25.52 -14.55
N GLU A 85 4.64 25.61 -13.35
CA GLU A 85 5.40 25.71 -12.09
C GLU A 85 4.59 25.18 -10.90
N THR A 86 5.27 24.55 -9.95
CA THR A 86 4.69 24.25 -8.63
C THR A 86 4.61 25.52 -7.79
N THR A 87 3.73 25.53 -6.79
CA THR A 87 3.53 26.67 -5.91
C THR A 87 2.93 26.27 -4.57
N ILE A 88 3.29 27.02 -3.53
CA ILE A 88 2.68 26.96 -2.20
C ILE A 88 1.92 28.26 -1.87
N ARG A 89 1.74 29.14 -2.87
CA ARG A 89 1.22 30.49 -2.68
C ARG A 89 -0.24 30.60 -3.06
N SER A 90 -1.02 31.11 -2.12
CA SER A 90 -2.35 31.65 -2.35
C SER A 90 -2.30 32.94 -3.17
N GLY A 91 -3.18 33.05 -4.16
CA GLY A 91 -3.24 34.20 -5.07
C GLY A 91 -4.06 35.40 -4.57
N VAL A 92 -4.83 35.23 -3.51
CA VAL A 92 -5.64 36.31 -2.93
C VAL A 92 -4.99 36.89 -1.69
N THR A 93 -5.30 38.16 -1.38
CA THR A 93 -5.13 38.71 -0.04
C THR A 93 -5.87 37.84 0.99
N PRO A 94 -5.37 37.67 2.23
CA PRO A 94 -6.07 36.93 3.28
C PRO A 94 -7.55 37.35 3.36
N GLY A 95 -8.47 36.38 3.25
CA GLY A 95 -9.92 36.60 3.27
C GLY A 95 -10.62 36.76 1.91
N GLY A 96 -9.90 36.71 0.78
CA GLY A 96 -10.50 36.47 -0.54
C GLY A 96 -10.75 34.97 -0.79
N GLY A 97 -11.74 34.59 -1.59
CA GLY A 97 -11.93 33.18 -1.96
C GLY A 97 -10.81 32.68 -2.86
N ASN A 98 -10.06 31.67 -2.42
CA ASN A 98 -9.04 30.95 -3.20
C ASN A 98 -9.11 29.46 -2.86
N GLY A 99 -9.09 28.60 -3.88
CA GLY A 99 -9.10 27.14 -3.70
C GLY A 99 -7.73 26.55 -3.33
N CYS A 100 -6.66 27.35 -3.32
CA CYS A 100 -5.29 26.93 -3.06
C CYS A 100 -4.73 27.48 -1.74
N GLU A 101 -5.56 28.01 -0.85
CA GLU A 101 -5.07 28.54 0.43
C GLU A 101 -4.65 27.40 1.36
N GLY A 102 -3.40 27.43 1.81
CA GLY A 102 -2.84 26.42 2.71
C GLY A 102 -2.51 25.07 2.06
N LEU A 103 -2.62 24.96 0.74
CA LEU A 103 -2.40 23.73 -0.01
C LEU A 103 -1.14 23.81 -0.89
N ASP A 104 -0.52 22.65 -1.14
CA ASP A 104 0.45 22.50 -2.22
C ASP A 104 -0.28 22.59 -3.56
N GLY A 105 0.28 23.34 -4.49
CA GLY A 105 -0.34 23.65 -5.77
C GLY A 105 0.61 23.56 -6.95
N ALA A 106 0.01 23.58 -8.13
CA ALA A 106 0.73 23.79 -9.38
C ALA A 106 -0.14 24.58 -10.36
N VAL A 107 0.53 25.31 -11.25
CA VAL A 107 -0.12 26.07 -12.31
C VAL A 107 0.53 25.75 -13.64
N SER A 108 -0.28 25.73 -14.70
CA SER A 108 0.21 25.62 -16.08
C SER A 108 -0.61 26.52 -16.99
N ALA A 109 0.05 27.20 -17.91
CA ALA A 109 -0.60 28.01 -18.94
C ALA A 109 0.01 27.69 -20.30
N VAL A 110 -0.84 27.36 -21.27
CA VAL A 110 -0.45 26.96 -22.62
C VAL A 110 -1.27 27.73 -23.63
N VAL A 111 -0.59 28.19 -24.68
CA VAL A 111 -1.20 28.64 -25.94
C VAL A 111 -0.56 27.83 -27.05
N LEU A 112 -1.35 27.14 -27.86
CA LEU A 112 -0.82 26.23 -28.87
C LEU A 112 -0.05 26.98 -29.96
N SER A 113 -0.55 28.13 -30.41
CA SER A 113 0.15 29.00 -31.35
C SER A 113 -0.36 30.43 -31.29
N PHE A 114 0.53 31.40 -31.49
CA PHE A 114 0.14 32.81 -31.69
C PHE A 114 -0.06 33.20 -33.15
N VAL A 115 0.29 32.32 -34.08
CA VAL A 115 0.39 32.63 -35.51
C VAL A 115 -0.54 31.74 -36.33
N ASN A 116 -0.55 30.44 -36.04
CA ASN A 116 -1.32 29.47 -36.77
C ASN A 116 -2.61 29.11 -36.00
N PRO A 117 -3.72 28.80 -36.68
CA PRO A 117 -4.96 28.38 -36.03
C PRO A 117 -4.87 26.91 -35.58
N ILE A 118 -4.04 26.65 -34.55
CA ILE A 118 -3.90 25.32 -33.95
C ILE A 118 -4.89 25.20 -32.80
N THR A 119 -5.73 24.17 -32.87
CA THR A 119 -6.69 23.81 -31.84
C THR A 119 -6.56 22.32 -31.51
N LEU A 120 -7.00 21.93 -30.31
CA LEU A 120 -7.37 20.53 -30.04
C LEU A 120 -8.54 20.11 -30.93
N ASP A 121 -8.84 18.80 -30.92
CA ASP A 121 -10.06 18.31 -31.54
C ASP A 121 -11.30 18.92 -30.86
N PRO A 122 -12.33 19.31 -31.64
CA PRO A 122 -13.52 19.96 -31.11
C PRO A 122 -14.34 19.04 -30.20
N ASN A 123 -14.17 17.72 -30.30
CA ASN A 123 -14.84 16.73 -29.48
C ASN A 123 -13.84 15.63 -29.09
N GLY A 124 -13.60 15.48 -27.79
CA GLY A 124 -12.72 14.46 -27.26
C GLY A 124 -12.30 14.77 -25.83
N SER A 125 -11.33 14.00 -25.34
CA SER A 125 -10.67 14.22 -24.06
C SER A 125 -9.17 14.10 -24.24
N GLU A 126 -8.44 15.14 -23.83
CA GLU A 126 -7.00 15.22 -24.01
C GLU A 126 -6.31 15.48 -22.68
N THR A 127 -5.19 14.80 -22.42
CA THR A 127 -4.31 15.17 -21.31
C THR A 127 -3.54 16.42 -21.70
N VAL A 128 -3.65 17.48 -20.89
CA VAL A 128 -3.08 18.80 -21.18
C VAL A 128 -1.90 19.21 -20.29
N ALA A 129 -1.73 18.50 -19.18
CA ALA A 129 -0.58 18.58 -18.28
C ALA A 129 -0.50 17.28 -17.48
N ILE A 130 0.68 16.96 -16.95
CA ILE A 130 0.89 15.86 -16.01
C ILE A 130 1.46 16.44 -14.73
N ILE A 131 0.92 16.04 -13.59
CA ILE A 131 1.48 16.36 -12.27
C ILE A 131 2.03 15.09 -11.62
N ASN A 132 3.16 15.20 -10.93
CA ASN A 132 3.64 14.14 -10.06
C ASN A 132 3.19 14.44 -8.63
N VAL A 133 2.56 13.47 -7.97
CA VAL A 133 2.01 13.60 -6.63
C VAL A 133 2.58 12.50 -5.73
N SER A 134 2.90 12.84 -4.49
CA SER A 134 3.35 11.87 -3.49
C SER A 134 2.73 12.11 -2.12
N THR A 135 2.62 11.04 -1.33
CA THR A 135 2.19 11.05 0.07
C THR A 135 2.65 9.76 0.76
N ASN A 136 2.20 9.53 1.99
CA ASN A 136 2.49 8.34 2.78
C ASN A 136 1.19 7.66 3.22
N PHE A 137 1.23 6.34 3.33
CA PHE A 137 0.20 5.60 4.05
C PHE A 137 0.14 6.05 5.52
N PRO A 138 -1.02 5.93 6.18
CA PRO A 138 -1.16 6.15 7.63
C PRO A 138 -0.07 5.43 8.44
N GLY A 139 0.23 5.97 9.63
CA GLY A 139 1.35 5.48 10.46
C GLY A 139 1.04 4.22 11.27
N ALA A 140 -0.22 3.77 11.31
CA ALA A 140 -0.65 2.62 12.08
C ALA A 140 -1.56 1.69 11.26
N GLU A 141 -1.56 0.41 11.63
CA GLU A 141 -2.44 -0.61 11.04
C GLU A 141 -3.91 -0.34 11.38
N GLY A 142 -4.80 -0.66 10.45
CA GLY A 142 -6.24 -0.40 10.56
C GLY A 142 -6.64 1.06 10.33
N GLU A 143 -5.69 1.97 10.05
CA GLU A 143 -5.99 3.36 9.74
C GLU A 143 -6.17 3.62 8.24
N SER A 144 -6.86 4.72 7.93
CA SER A 144 -7.00 5.23 6.56
C SER A 144 -6.82 6.74 6.50
N SER A 145 -6.29 7.22 5.40
CA SER A 145 -6.18 8.65 5.08
C SER A 145 -6.62 8.90 3.63
N THR A 146 -6.77 10.17 3.26
CA THR A 146 -7.15 10.57 1.91
C THR A 146 -6.15 11.54 1.32
N ALA A 147 -5.78 11.29 0.05
CA ALA A 147 -5.10 12.25 -0.80
C ALA A 147 -6.10 12.79 -1.83
N THR A 148 -6.35 14.10 -1.80
CA THR A 148 -7.27 14.77 -2.72
C THR A 148 -6.50 15.69 -3.65
N ILE A 149 -6.70 15.51 -4.95
CA ILE A 149 -6.19 16.37 -6.01
C ILE A 149 -7.39 17.09 -6.64
N LEU A 150 -7.35 18.41 -6.75
CA LEU A 150 -8.46 19.19 -7.28
C LEU A 150 -7.99 20.30 -8.21
N PHE A 151 -8.81 20.63 -9.22
CA PHE A 151 -8.68 21.91 -9.91
C PHE A 151 -9.20 23.01 -8.99
N ALA A 152 -8.33 23.96 -8.67
CA ALA A 152 -8.57 25.00 -7.69
C ALA A 152 -8.19 26.36 -8.27
N ASP A 153 -9.13 27.29 -8.36
CA ASP A 153 -8.83 28.65 -8.82
C ASP A 153 -8.02 29.41 -7.77
N GLY A 154 -6.93 30.06 -8.21
CA GLY A 154 -6.19 31.03 -7.41
C GLY A 154 -4.80 30.58 -6.94
N CYS A 155 -4.30 29.40 -7.33
CA CYS A 155 -2.90 29.07 -7.10
C CYS A 155 -2.02 30.08 -7.84
N ARG A 156 -0.91 30.46 -7.23
CA ARG A 156 -0.06 31.53 -7.76
C ARG A 156 1.39 31.12 -7.88
N GLY A 157 1.85 30.93 -9.11
CA GLY A 157 3.27 30.83 -9.42
C GLY A 157 4.01 32.17 -9.29
N ALA A 158 5.08 32.38 -10.05
CA ALA A 158 5.81 33.65 -10.06
C ALA A 158 4.97 34.84 -10.57
N GLY A 159 3.89 34.56 -11.33
CA GLY A 159 3.01 35.55 -11.93
C GLY A 159 1.81 35.97 -11.07
N GLN A 160 0.72 36.26 -11.77
CA GLN A 160 -0.60 36.49 -11.18
C GLN A 160 -1.25 35.16 -10.76
N PRO A 161 -2.25 35.21 -9.87
CA PRO A 161 -3.09 34.04 -9.57
C PRO A 161 -3.68 33.44 -10.84
N VAL A 162 -3.67 32.12 -10.95
CA VAL A 162 -4.16 31.42 -12.14
C VAL A 162 -5.59 30.94 -11.89
N ARG A 163 -6.45 31.25 -12.86
CA ARG A 163 -7.80 30.70 -12.94
C ARG A 163 -7.82 29.52 -13.90
N ASN A 164 -8.58 28.48 -13.58
CA ASN A 164 -8.88 27.42 -14.52
C ASN A 164 -9.77 27.97 -15.65
N ALA A 165 -9.22 28.05 -16.85
CA ALA A 165 -9.90 28.60 -18.00
C ALA A 165 -9.38 27.99 -19.29
N VAL A 166 -10.26 27.91 -20.29
CA VAL A 166 -9.96 27.41 -21.63
C VAL A 166 -10.20 28.53 -22.63
N THR A 167 -9.27 28.73 -23.56
CA THR A 167 -9.48 29.61 -24.71
C THR A 167 -10.04 28.78 -25.86
N LEU A 168 -11.26 29.08 -26.28
CA LEU A 168 -11.97 28.37 -27.35
C LEU A 168 -12.67 29.40 -28.23
N ASN A 169 -12.45 29.35 -29.54
CA ASN A 169 -12.92 30.36 -30.51
C ASN A 169 -12.61 31.80 -30.05
N ALA A 170 -11.38 32.03 -29.59
CA ALA A 170 -10.88 33.29 -29.02
C ALA A 170 -11.68 33.82 -27.81
N GLN A 171 -12.52 32.99 -27.17
CA GLN A 171 -13.26 33.32 -25.96
C GLN A 171 -12.72 32.56 -24.77
N THR A 172 -12.81 33.17 -23.59
CA THR A 172 -12.51 32.50 -22.32
C THR A 172 -13.73 31.74 -21.83
N ILE A 173 -13.59 30.43 -21.70
CA ILE A 173 -14.58 29.50 -21.17
C ILE A 173 -14.12 29.03 -19.79
N ILE A 174 -15.05 28.99 -18.84
CA ILE A 174 -14.82 28.41 -17.51
C ILE A 174 -15.31 26.96 -17.54
N PRO A 175 -14.41 25.96 -17.46
CA PRO A 175 -14.82 24.56 -17.51
C PRO A 175 -15.42 24.12 -16.17
N SER A 176 -16.20 23.04 -16.21
CA SER A 176 -16.50 22.28 -15.00
C SER A 176 -15.21 21.67 -14.44
N LEU A 177 -15.00 21.81 -13.13
CA LEU A 177 -13.79 21.40 -12.42
C LEU A 177 -14.04 20.10 -11.65
N GLY A 178 -13.27 19.07 -11.96
CA GLY A 178 -13.27 17.80 -11.26
C GLY A 178 -12.24 17.72 -10.14
N SER A 179 -12.24 16.60 -9.45
CA SER A 179 -11.25 16.21 -8.46
C SER A 179 -10.97 14.71 -8.56
N CYS A 180 -9.89 14.28 -7.92
CA CYS A 180 -9.49 12.89 -7.75
C CYS A 180 -9.20 12.67 -6.27
N VAL A 181 -9.91 11.73 -5.66
CA VAL A 181 -9.71 11.34 -4.27
C VAL A 181 -9.17 9.92 -4.28
N VAL A 182 -8.05 9.70 -3.60
CA VAL A 182 -7.45 8.39 -3.38
C VAL A 182 -7.49 8.11 -1.88
N THR A 183 -8.08 6.98 -1.50
CA THR A 183 -8.06 6.52 -0.10
C THR A 183 -6.85 5.60 0.09
N LEU A 184 -6.02 5.91 1.07
CA LEU A 184 -4.88 5.08 1.46
C LEU A 184 -5.25 4.33 2.72
N SER A 185 -5.21 3.01 2.66
CA SER A 185 -5.59 2.13 3.76
C SER A 185 -4.41 1.27 4.18
N VAL A 186 -4.17 1.18 5.49
CA VAL A 186 -3.30 0.16 6.07
C VAL A 186 -4.21 -0.91 6.64
N PRO A 187 -4.24 -2.14 6.09
CA PRO A 187 -5.04 -3.21 6.64
C PRO A 187 -4.73 -3.40 8.13
N ALA A 188 -5.76 -3.69 8.93
CA ALA A 188 -5.54 -4.18 10.28
C ALA A 188 -4.81 -5.53 10.20
N PRO A 189 -3.97 -5.87 11.18
CA PRO A 189 -3.42 -7.22 11.24
C PRO A 189 -4.60 -8.21 11.34
N PRO A 190 -4.46 -9.41 10.77
CA PRO A 190 -5.46 -10.44 10.97
C PRO A 190 -5.66 -10.69 12.46
N SER A 191 -6.88 -11.03 12.85
CA SER A 191 -7.19 -11.46 14.22
C SER A 191 -7.18 -12.97 14.29
N GLU A 192 -6.78 -13.50 15.43
CA GLU A 192 -6.78 -14.95 15.64
C GLU A 192 -8.19 -15.52 15.51
N ASP A 193 -8.30 -16.62 14.78
CA ASP A 193 -9.54 -17.38 14.58
C ASP A 193 -9.43 -18.74 15.27
N CYS A 194 -9.88 -18.81 16.52
CA CYS A 194 -9.78 -20.03 17.34
C CYS A 194 -10.56 -21.24 16.81
N ASP A 195 -11.38 -21.09 15.76
CA ASP A 195 -12.07 -22.19 15.07
C ASP A 195 -11.31 -22.68 13.82
N ALA A 196 -10.36 -21.88 13.31
CA ALA A 196 -9.42 -22.27 12.27
C ALA A 196 -8.27 -23.09 12.87
N VAL A 197 -7.43 -23.68 12.02
CA VAL A 197 -6.27 -24.46 12.47
C VAL A 197 -5.04 -23.76 11.93
N GLY A 198 -4.26 -23.13 12.79
CA GLY A 198 -3.10 -22.37 12.37
C GLY A 198 -2.73 -21.23 13.30
N ASP A 199 -1.89 -20.36 12.76
CA ASP A 199 -1.48 -19.06 13.31
C ASP A 199 -2.07 -18.02 12.35
N GLU A 200 -3.36 -17.73 12.52
CA GLU A 200 -4.11 -16.87 11.62
C GLU A 200 -3.72 -15.40 11.77
N ASP A 201 -3.36 -14.99 12.99
CA ASP A 201 -2.89 -13.62 13.26
C ASP A 201 -1.40 -13.39 12.93
N GLY A 202 -0.63 -14.46 12.72
CA GLY A 202 0.76 -14.45 12.32
C GLY A 202 1.74 -14.09 13.45
N ASN A 203 1.33 -14.20 14.71
CA ASN A 203 2.15 -13.87 15.87
C ASN A 203 3.12 -14.99 16.27
N GLY A 204 3.03 -16.16 15.61
CA GLY A 204 3.88 -17.33 15.83
C GLY A 204 3.33 -18.33 16.86
N LEU A 205 2.13 -18.10 17.37
CA LEU A 205 1.39 -19.02 18.23
C LEU A 205 0.16 -19.49 17.45
N ALA A 206 -0.16 -20.78 17.60
CA ALA A 206 -1.28 -21.37 16.89
C ALA A 206 -2.38 -21.82 17.85
N ASP A 207 -3.62 -21.54 17.48
CA ASP A 207 -4.82 -22.07 18.13
C ASP A 207 -4.78 -21.88 19.66
N CYS A 208 -4.94 -22.98 20.41
CA CYS A 208 -4.98 -22.99 21.86
C CYS A 208 -3.62 -22.72 22.55
N LEU A 209 -2.53 -22.58 21.79
CA LEU A 209 -1.25 -22.05 22.30
C LEU A 209 -1.22 -20.52 22.22
N ASP A 210 -2.11 -19.91 21.43
CA ASP A 210 -2.30 -18.47 21.38
C ASP A 210 -3.09 -17.97 22.61
N PRO A 211 -2.60 -16.94 23.33
CA PRO A 211 -3.27 -16.42 24.52
C PRO A 211 -4.63 -15.74 24.25
N THR A 212 -4.97 -15.46 22.99
CA THR A 212 -6.28 -14.93 22.59
C THR A 212 -7.35 -16.03 22.50
N CYS A 213 -6.94 -17.29 22.37
CA CYS A 213 -7.80 -18.47 22.36
C CYS A 213 -7.92 -19.15 23.72
N ASP A 214 -8.87 -20.09 23.80
CA ASP A 214 -8.98 -20.94 24.98
C ASP A 214 -7.72 -21.81 25.12
N PRO A 215 -7.15 -21.94 26.34
CA PRO A 215 -5.91 -22.66 26.53
C PRO A 215 -6.07 -24.14 26.19
N CYS A 216 -5.04 -24.73 25.59
CA CYS A 216 -5.09 -26.15 25.25
C CYS A 216 -5.37 -27.00 26.50
N PRO A 217 -6.19 -28.05 26.39
CA PRO A 217 -6.29 -29.05 27.43
C PRO A 217 -4.89 -29.57 27.79
N ALA A 218 -4.59 -29.67 29.08
CA ALA A 218 -3.34 -30.27 29.51
C ALA A 218 -3.28 -31.71 29.01
N GLY A 219 -2.21 -32.06 28.28
CA GLY A 219 -1.92 -33.44 27.96
C GLY A 219 -1.48 -34.21 29.20
N GLU A 220 -1.23 -35.49 29.01
CA GLU A 220 -0.54 -36.36 29.95
C GLU A 220 0.89 -36.63 29.47
N SER A 221 1.74 -37.01 30.42
CA SER A 221 3.07 -37.52 30.11
C SER A 221 3.33 -38.74 30.97
N SER A 222 3.89 -39.78 30.37
CA SER A 222 4.15 -41.05 31.05
C SER A 222 5.57 -41.54 30.76
N PHE A 223 6.13 -42.22 31.76
CA PHE A 223 7.36 -43.00 31.60
C PHE A 223 7.01 -44.47 31.58
N ASP A 224 7.65 -45.23 30.70
CA ASP A 224 7.50 -46.68 30.63
C ASP A 224 8.85 -47.37 30.36
N LEU A 225 8.85 -48.71 30.42
CA LEU A 225 10.01 -49.55 30.15
C LEU A 225 9.71 -50.47 28.95
N ALA A 226 10.48 -50.32 27.87
CA ALA A 226 10.40 -51.17 26.69
C ALA A 226 11.50 -52.25 26.70
N GLY A 227 11.25 -53.37 26.01
CA GLY A 227 12.18 -54.51 25.95
C GLY A 227 12.01 -55.54 27.07
N CYS A 228 11.01 -55.37 27.95
CA CYS A 228 10.64 -56.35 28.95
C CYS A 228 9.83 -57.49 28.31
N SER A 229 10.41 -58.69 28.24
CA SER A 229 9.74 -59.89 27.73
C SER A 229 10.16 -61.13 28.50
N ASP A 230 9.29 -62.14 28.53
CA ASP A 230 9.63 -63.44 29.11
C ASP A 230 10.82 -64.06 28.38
N VAL A 231 11.82 -64.48 29.16
CA VAL A 231 13.02 -65.15 28.65
C VAL A 231 13.15 -66.56 29.20
N THR A 232 13.74 -67.45 28.39
CA THR A 232 14.07 -68.83 28.78
C THR A 232 15.57 -69.02 28.75
N GLY A 233 16.10 -69.82 29.69
CA GLY A 233 17.53 -70.04 29.83
C GLY A 233 17.86 -71.32 30.58
N GLU A 234 19.15 -71.68 30.59
CA GLU A 234 19.65 -72.85 31.32
C GLU A 234 19.70 -72.60 32.84
N ALA A 235 19.50 -73.65 33.63
CA ALA A 235 19.50 -73.54 35.08
C ALA A 235 20.86 -73.07 35.62
N GLY A 236 20.86 -71.95 36.34
CA GLY A 236 22.06 -71.36 36.96
C GLY A 236 22.91 -70.50 36.01
N ALA A 237 22.50 -70.32 34.75
CA ALA A 237 23.15 -69.39 33.85
C ALA A 237 22.88 -67.93 34.25
N ALA A 238 23.89 -67.07 34.15
CA ALA A 238 23.72 -65.63 34.31
C ALA A 238 22.93 -65.04 33.14
N TYR A 239 22.05 -64.10 33.43
CA TYR A 239 21.26 -63.38 32.43
C TYR A 239 21.41 -61.88 32.61
N SER A 240 21.50 -61.15 31.50
CA SER A 240 21.51 -59.69 31.46
C SER A 240 20.81 -59.25 30.19
N GLN A 241 20.06 -58.16 30.29
CA GLN A 241 19.45 -57.48 29.15
C GLN A 241 19.52 -55.97 29.33
N GLU A 242 19.42 -55.26 28.23
CA GLU A 242 19.14 -53.83 28.23
C GLU A 242 17.61 -53.63 28.20
N VAL A 243 17.15 -52.59 28.87
CA VAL A 243 15.75 -52.16 28.93
C VAL A 243 15.74 -50.67 28.62
N GLU A 244 14.83 -50.23 27.77
CA GLU A 244 14.75 -48.84 27.33
C GLU A 244 13.74 -48.09 28.18
N ALA A 245 14.13 -46.97 28.78
CA ALA A 245 13.20 -46.04 29.41
C ALA A 245 12.60 -45.13 28.34
N THR A 246 11.27 -45.17 28.19
CA THR A 246 10.54 -44.36 27.20
C THR A 246 9.79 -43.25 27.90
N ILE A 247 9.67 -42.09 27.24
CA ILE A 247 8.75 -41.03 27.61
C ILE A 247 7.72 -40.88 26.48
N THR A 248 6.45 -40.87 26.84
CA THR A 248 5.36 -40.54 25.93
C THR A 248 4.69 -39.27 26.42
N THR A 249 4.35 -38.37 25.51
CA THR A 249 3.64 -37.12 25.80
C THR A 249 2.67 -36.82 24.69
N ASP A 250 1.46 -36.39 25.04
CA ASP A 250 0.49 -35.78 24.13
C ASP A 250 0.28 -34.30 24.48
N GLN A 251 1.21 -33.69 25.23
CA GLN A 251 1.21 -32.26 25.50
C GLN A 251 1.22 -31.48 24.16
N PRO A 252 0.39 -30.44 24.03
CA PRO A 252 0.40 -29.57 22.87
C PRO A 252 1.71 -28.74 22.80
N GLY A 253 2.08 -28.29 21.60
CA GLY A 253 3.31 -27.52 21.36
C GLY A 253 4.57 -28.36 21.25
N ASP A 254 5.70 -27.85 21.75
CA ASP A 254 7.04 -28.46 21.58
C ASP A 254 7.24 -29.78 22.36
N GLY A 255 6.21 -30.30 23.04
CA GLY A 255 6.29 -31.54 23.82
C GLY A 255 7.24 -31.45 25.03
N ALA A 256 7.77 -32.60 25.46
CA ALA A 256 8.62 -32.68 26.65
C ALA A 256 10.02 -32.11 26.39
N GLN A 257 10.34 -30.97 27.01
CA GLN A 257 11.62 -30.27 26.87
C GLN A 257 12.69 -30.67 27.90
N GLY A 258 12.33 -31.50 28.87
CA GLY A 258 13.24 -32.01 29.89
C GLY A 258 12.57 -33.07 30.76
N TRP A 259 13.38 -33.96 31.32
CA TRP A 259 12.90 -35.06 32.16
C TRP A 259 13.90 -35.44 33.26
N SER A 260 13.37 -36.02 34.33
CA SER A 260 14.15 -36.69 35.37
C SER A 260 13.40 -37.97 35.73
N ILE A 261 14.11 -39.10 35.72
CA ILE A 261 13.54 -40.40 36.02
C ILE A 261 14.32 -41.11 37.10
N SER A 262 13.67 -42.05 37.79
CA SER A 262 14.31 -42.94 38.74
C SER A 262 13.76 -44.35 38.50
N VAL A 263 14.67 -45.32 38.35
CA VAL A 263 14.33 -46.72 38.06
C VAL A 263 14.84 -47.58 39.20
N ALA A 264 13.99 -48.48 39.69
CA ALA A 264 14.33 -49.46 40.72
C ALA A 264 14.19 -50.87 40.15
N ALA A 265 15.02 -51.79 40.65
CA ALA A 265 14.97 -53.20 40.30
C ALA A 265 14.70 -54.04 41.56
N ASP A 266 13.79 -55.00 41.46
CA ASP A 266 13.52 -56.00 42.49
C ASP A 266 13.87 -57.40 41.94
N GLY A 267 14.47 -58.25 42.78
CA GLY A 267 14.95 -59.57 42.36
C GLY A 267 16.15 -59.57 41.40
N THR A 268 16.69 -58.41 41.03
CA THR A 268 17.87 -58.23 40.17
C THR A 268 18.67 -56.97 40.57
N THR A 269 19.76 -56.68 39.86
CA THR A 269 20.58 -55.47 40.06
C THR A 269 20.76 -54.71 38.75
N ILE A 270 20.66 -53.38 38.80
CA ILE A 270 21.03 -52.51 37.69
C ILE A 270 22.56 -52.40 37.69
N SER A 271 23.20 -52.90 36.64
CA SER A 271 24.67 -52.95 36.53
C SER A 271 25.25 -51.70 35.86
N ALA A 272 24.49 -51.04 34.98
CA ALA A 272 24.87 -49.83 34.26
C ALA A 272 23.64 -49.03 33.79
N ILE A 273 23.86 -47.76 33.44
CA ILE A 273 22.92 -46.90 32.72
C ILE A 273 23.71 -46.15 31.63
N THR A 274 23.08 -45.91 30.48
CA THR A 274 23.65 -45.09 29.40
C THR A 274 22.56 -44.23 28.76
N THR A 275 22.94 -43.10 28.18
CA THR A 275 22.09 -42.29 27.29
C THR A 275 22.43 -42.52 25.83
N ASP A 276 23.46 -43.30 25.52
CA ASP A 276 23.87 -43.59 24.14
C ASP A 276 22.71 -44.21 23.35
N GLY A 277 22.42 -43.64 22.18
CA GLY A 277 21.31 -44.09 21.34
C GLY A 277 19.92 -43.59 21.76
N THR A 278 19.81 -42.76 22.80
CA THR A 278 18.55 -42.10 23.21
C THR A 278 18.40 -40.71 22.59
N VAL A 279 17.18 -40.15 22.64
CA VAL A 279 16.87 -38.80 22.12
C VAL A 279 17.53 -37.65 22.91
N GLY A 280 18.09 -37.93 24.10
CA GLY A 280 18.75 -36.94 24.96
C GLY A 280 20.28 -37.03 25.00
N ALA A 281 20.90 -37.75 24.06
CA ALA A 281 22.35 -37.98 23.98
C ALA A 281 23.12 -36.83 23.31
#